data_AF-A0A357HZC9-F1
#
_entry.id   AF-A0A357HZC9-F1
#
_cell.length_a   1.000
_cell.length_b   1.000
_cell.length_c   1.000
_cell.angle_alpha   90.00
_cell.angle_beta   90.00
_cell.angle_gamma   90.00
#
_symmetry.space_group_name_H-M   'P 1'
#
loop_
_entity.id
_entity.type
_entity.pdbx_description
1 polymer ?
#
loop_
_entity_poly.entity_id
_entity_poly.type
_entity_poly.pdbx_seq_one_letter_code
_entity_poly.pdbx_strand_id
1 'polypeptide(L)'
;SFQAILGDQLGDYLPDAVGMAKSLGGGFPMGAVWISEMHVDVLGPGTHGSTFGGNPLACAVANKILEIIDRDALAQNAPKM
;
A
#
# COMPACT_ATOMS: atom_id res chain seq x y z
N SER A 1 -9.62 1.73 -6.50
CA SER A 1 -9.08 0.36 -6.34
C SER A 1 -7.57 0.45 -6.13
N PHE A 2 -6.90 -0.60 -5.65
CA PHE A 2 -5.43 -0.64 -5.49
C PHE A 2 -4.66 -0.44 -6.81
N GLN A 3 -5.35 -0.56 -7.95
CA GLN A 3 -4.87 -0.13 -9.27
C GLN A 3 -4.48 1.36 -9.30
N ALA A 4 -4.90 2.18 -8.33
CA ALA A 4 -4.52 3.59 -8.22
C ALA A 4 -3.07 3.84 -7.74
N ILE A 5 -2.42 2.90 -7.03
CA ILE A 5 -1.05 3.14 -6.50
C ILE A 5 0.01 3.00 -7.60
N LEU A 6 -0.23 2.10 -8.57
CA LEU A 6 0.68 1.87 -9.70
C LEU A 6 0.15 2.51 -11.00
N GLY A 7 -1.12 2.93 -11.02
CA GLY A 7 -1.75 3.68 -12.11
C GLY A 7 -1.69 2.98 -13.47
N ASP A 8 -1.88 3.77 -14.52
CA ASP A 8 -1.72 3.33 -15.92
C ASP A 8 -0.25 3.02 -16.30
N GLN A 9 0.70 3.19 -15.37
CA GLN A 9 2.13 3.03 -15.65
C GLN A 9 2.55 1.58 -15.89
N LEU A 10 1.73 0.62 -15.47
CA LEU A 10 2.00 -0.80 -15.73
C LEU A 10 1.39 -1.31 -17.04
N GLY A 11 0.56 -0.52 -17.72
CA GLY A 11 -0.17 -0.98 -18.90
C GLY A 11 -0.97 -2.26 -18.60
N ASP A 12 -0.80 -3.29 -19.42
CA ASP A 12 -1.46 -4.59 -19.26
C ASP A 12 -0.80 -5.51 -18.21
N TYR A 13 0.33 -5.08 -17.62
CA TYR A 13 1.04 -5.87 -16.62
C TYR A 13 0.37 -5.75 -15.25
N LEU A 14 -0.12 -6.88 -14.74
CA LEU A 14 -0.64 -6.98 -13.37
C LEU A 14 0.29 -7.86 -12.53
N PRO A 15 0.97 -7.31 -11.51
CA PRO A 15 1.85 -8.10 -10.66
C PRO A 15 1.06 -9.08 -9.79
N ASP A 16 1.68 -10.22 -9.44
CA ASP A 16 1.10 -11.20 -8.53
C ASP A 16 1.16 -10.77 -7.06
N ALA A 17 2.10 -9.88 -6.72
CA ALA A 17 2.24 -9.28 -5.39
C ALA A 17 2.98 -7.94 -5.45
N VAL A 18 2.71 -7.05 -4.48
CA VAL A 18 3.33 -5.73 -4.36
C VAL A 18 3.68 -5.45 -2.90
N GLY A 19 4.95 -5.16 -2.62
CA GLY A 19 5.42 -4.68 -1.32
C GLY A 19 5.42 -3.15 -1.23
N MET A 20 4.94 -2.61 -0.11
CA MET A 20 4.80 -1.18 0.14
C MET A 20 5.27 -0.83 1.56
N ALA A 21 5.88 0.34 1.73
CA ALA A 21 6.36 0.88 3.00
C ALA A 21 6.62 2.39 2.84
N LYS A 22 7.66 2.94 3.49
CA LYS A 22 8.14 4.32 3.34
C LYS A 22 7.01 5.36 3.47
N SER A 23 6.59 5.96 2.36
CA SER A 23 5.55 6.99 2.29
C SER A 23 4.20 6.50 2.81
N LEU A 24 3.91 5.19 2.74
CA LEU A 24 2.71 4.60 3.31
C LEU A 24 2.55 4.91 4.80
N GLY A 25 3.67 4.97 5.54
CA GLY A 25 3.69 5.33 6.95
C GLY A 25 4.01 6.80 7.23
N GLY A 26 4.45 7.58 6.23
CA GLY A 26 4.76 9.01 6.42
C GLY A 26 5.76 9.29 7.55
N GLY A 27 6.70 8.36 7.78
CA GLY A 27 7.65 8.40 8.90
C GLY A 27 7.26 7.55 10.11
N PHE A 28 6.01 7.11 10.22
CA PHE A 28 5.58 6.09 11.18
C PHE A 28 5.94 4.67 10.66
N PRO A 29 6.36 3.73 11.53
CA PRO A 29 6.70 2.37 11.10
C PRO A 29 5.50 1.61 10.51
N MET A 30 5.51 1.42 9.19
CA MET A 30 4.53 0.60 8.48
C MET A 30 5.12 -0.03 7.21
N GLY A 31 4.76 -1.29 7.00
CA GLY A 31 4.85 -1.96 5.70
C GLY A 31 3.55 -2.71 5.41
N ALA A 32 3.29 -2.99 4.14
CA ALA A 32 2.17 -3.77 3.65
C ALA A 32 2.59 -4.59 2.43
N VAL A 33 1.92 -5.73 2.23
CA VAL A 33 2.03 -6.52 1.01
C VAL A 33 0.63 -6.74 0.48
N TRP A 34 0.42 -6.41 -0.78
CA TRP A 34 -0.77 -6.83 -1.53
C TRP A 34 -0.44 -8.08 -2.33
N ILE A 35 -1.35 -9.04 -2.38
CA ILE A 35 -1.20 -10.30 -3.12
C ILE A 35 -2.44 -10.47 -4.01
N SER A 36 -2.23 -10.88 -5.25
CA SER A 36 -3.29 -11.17 -6.21
C SER A 36 -4.20 -12.31 -5.72
N GLU A 37 -5.46 -12.28 -6.15
CA GLU A 37 -6.46 -13.26 -5.73
C GLU A 37 -6.07 -14.70 -6.08
N MET A 38 -5.39 -14.89 -7.23
CA MET A 38 -4.87 -16.20 -7.66
C MET A 38 -3.89 -16.82 -6.63
N HIS A 39 -3.26 -16.00 -5.80
CA HIS A 39 -2.22 -16.40 -4.85
C HIS A 39 -2.59 -16.09 -3.39
N VAL A 40 -3.86 -15.81 -3.10
CA VAL A 40 -4.31 -15.39 -1.75
C VAL A 40 -3.96 -16.42 -0.65
N ASP A 41 -3.93 -17.71 -1.01
CA ASP A 41 -3.70 -18.80 -0.07
C ASP A 41 -2.21 -19.00 0.31
N VAL A 42 -1.28 -18.26 -0.30
CA VAL A 42 0.16 -18.36 -0.01
C VAL A 42 0.49 -17.98 1.45
N LEU A 43 -0.30 -17.07 2.05
CA LEU A 43 -0.15 -16.64 3.44
C LEU A 43 -1.32 -17.12 4.32
N GLY A 44 -1.55 -18.43 4.31
CA GLY A 44 -2.60 -19.07 5.12
C GLY A 44 -2.44 -18.87 6.64
N PRO A 45 -3.46 -19.23 7.43
CA PRO A 45 -3.44 -19.07 8.89
C PRO A 45 -2.19 -19.71 9.54
N GLY A 46 -1.45 -18.90 10.29
CA GLY A 46 -0.27 -19.33 11.06
C GLY A 46 1.04 -19.43 10.28
N THR A 47 1.06 -19.19 8.96
CA THR A 47 2.30 -19.23 8.15
C THR A 47 3.06 -17.90 8.18
N HIS A 48 2.36 -16.81 8.49
CA HIS A 48 2.89 -15.47 8.58
C HIS A 48 2.16 -14.69 9.67
N GLY A 49 2.89 -13.85 10.39
CA GLY A 49 2.32 -13.04 11.45
C GLY A 49 3.30 -11.96 11.88
N SER A 50 2.77 -10.90 12.46
CA SER A 50 3.54 -9.80 13.02
C SER A 50 2.88 -9.35 14.32
N THR A 51 3.68 -9.22 15.39
CA THR A 51 3.20 -8.73 16.69
C THR A 51 2.49 -7.38 16.59
N PHE A 52 2.92 -6.53 15.66
CA PHE A 52 2.38 -5.18 15.45
C PHE A 52 1.68 -5.02 14.08
N GLY A 53 1.49 -6.12 13.35
CA GLY A 53 0.88 -6.10 12.02
C GLY A 53 -0.57 -5.63 12.07
N GLY A 54 -0.95 -4.72 11.19
CA GLY A 54 -2.34 -4.23 11.09
C GLY A 54 -2.84 -3.49 12.34
N ASN A 55 -1.94 -2.98 13.20
CA ASN A 55 -2.36 -2.30 14.42
C ASN A 55 -3.18 -1.02 14.11
N PRO A 56 -4.20 -0.69 14.92
CA PRO A 56 -5.12 0.42 14.62
C PRO A 56 -4.45 1.78 14.46
N LEU A 57 -3.38 2.07 15.22
CA LEU A 57 -2.66 3.34 15.11
C LEU A 57 -1.98 3.47 13.76
N ALA A 58 -1.26 2.43 13.33
CA ALA A 58 -0.61 2.40 12.03
C ALA A 58 -1.66 2.59 10.91
N CYS A 59 -2.76 1.85 10.95
CA CYS A 59 -3.84 1.97 9.95
C CYS A 59 -4.44 3.39 9.92
N ALA A 60 -4.67 4.02 11.07
CA ALA A 60 -5.17 5.40 11.13
C ALA A 60 -4.19 6.40 10.51
N VAL A 61 -2.88 6.25 10.78
CA VAL A 61 -1.83 7.09 10.18
C VAL A 61 -1.82 6.92 8.66
N ALA A 62 -1.80 5.69 8.15
CA ALA A 62 -1.78 5.43 6.72
C ALA A 62 -3.03 5.96 6.00
N ASN A 63 -4.20 5.77 6.58
CA ASN A 63 -5.44 6.34 6.04
C ASN A 63 -5.37 7.86 5.96
N LYS A 64 -4.84 8.52 6.98
CA LYS A 64 -4.71 9.98 6.96
C LYS A 64 -3.71 10.46 5.91
N ILE A 65 -2.62 9.73 5.70
CA ILE A 65 -1.63 10.05 4.66
C ILE A 65 -2.26 9.91 3.26
N LEU A 66 -2.98 8.82 3.00
CA LEU A 66 -3.66 8.62 1.72
C LEU A 66 -4.71 9.71 1.47
N GLU A 67 -5.47 10.10 2.51
CA GLU A 67 -6.40 11.24 2.44
C GLU A 67 -5.68 12.54 2.06
N ILE A 68 -4.51 12.83 2.64
CA ILE A 68 -3.72 14.03 2.31
C ILE A 68 -3.21 13.98 0.87
N ILE A 69 -2.69 12.82 0.42
CA ILE A 69 -2.20 12.64 -0.96
C ILE A 69 -3.31 12.94 -1.97
N ASP A 70 -4.52 12.44 -1.72
CA ASP A 70 -5.68 12.65 -2.58
C ASP A 70 -6.19 14.09 -2.51
N ARG A 71 -6.42 14.61 -1.30
CA ARG A 71 -6.91 15.98 -1.05
C ARG A 71 -6.02 17.05 -1.69
N ASP A 72 -4.71 16.89 -1.59
CA ASP A 72 -3.72 17.88 -2.04
C ASP A 72 -3.19 17.59 -3.46
N ALA A 73 -3.73 16.57 -4.15
CA ALA A 73 -3.32 16.15 -5.49
C ALA A 73 -1.79 15.96 -5.61
N LEU A 74 -1.17 15.37 -4.58
CA LEU A 74 0.29 15.28 -4.48
C LEU A 74 0.90 14.41 -5.57
N ALA A 75 0.18 13.38 -6.01
CA ALA A 75 0.61 12.50 -7.10
C ALA A 75 0.77 13.26 -8.43
N GLN A 76 -0.14 14.20 -8.72
CA GLN A 76 -0.10 15.03 -9.92
C GLN A 76 0.94 16.15 -9.83
N ASN A 77 1.35 16.52 -8.61
CA ASN A 77 2.40 17.51 -8.39
C ASN A 77 3.80 16.91 -8.57
N ALA A 78 3.99 15.64 -8.21
CA ALA A 78 5.28 14.95 -8.27
C ALA A 78 6.03 15.06 -9.63
N PRO A 79 5.40 14.85 -10.82
CA PRO A 79 6.12 14.95 -12.09
C PRO A 79 6.43 16.39 -12.55
N LYS A 80 5.99 17.41 -11.82
CA LYS A 80 6.20 18.83 -12.18
C LYS A 80 7.43 19.44 -11.50
N MET A 81 8.06 18.72 -10.57
CA MET A 81 9.33 19.09 -9.93
C MET A 81 10.51 18.48 -10.69
#